data_AF-A0A377PFE8-F1
#
_entry.id   AF-A0A377PFE8-F1
#
_cell.length_a   1.000
_cell.length_b   1.000
_cell.length_c   1.000
_cell.angle_alpha   90.00
_cell.angle_beta   90.00
_cell.angle_gamma   90.00
#
_symmetry.space_group_name_H-M   'P 1'
#
loop_
_entity.id
_entity.type
_entity.pdbx_description
1 polymer ?
#
loop_
_entity_poly.entity_id
_entity_poly.type
_entity_poly.pdbx_seq_one_letter_code
_entity_poly.pdbx_strand_id
1 'polypeptide(L)'
;MSKYESENLLCTESRDELWNEFIRAVQQEVKPAVGCTEPVSLALAAAVAASYLPESVERIEARVSPNLMKNGMGVTVPGTGMVGLPIAAAVGAIGGDANAGLEVLKHATPESIAAGKSLLASGAVTVGIQQPCEHILFSQVTVFGPTESVCVTIADGHTNVIKIAKNGEVLFDACHSAENSDEALCQEGYCLKKASLKQVFDFAVNVPLERIHFILEAATLNKALSLEGLSNQYGLHIGATLQRQRGTRIISA
;
A
#
# COMPACT_ATOMS: atom_id res chain seq x y z
N MET A 1 -29.48 -24.59 -34.73
CA MET A 1 -28.32 -23.69 -34.51
C MET A 1 -27.17 -24.20 -35.33
N SER A 2 -26.58 -23.32 -36.14
CA SER A 2 -25.41 -23.64 -36.97
C SER A 2 -24.18 -23.85 -36.09
N LYS A 3 -23.26 -24.73 -36.51
CA LYS A 3 -21.96 -24.94 -35.84
C LYS A 3 -21.19 -23.61 -35.65
N TYR A 4 -21.38 -22.67 -36.59
CA TYR A 4 -20.84 -21.30 -36.54
C TYR A 4 -21.43 -20.42 -35.42
N GLU A 5 -22.73 -20.56 -35.11
CA GLU A 5 -23.35 -19.81 -34.01
C GLU A 5 -22.91 -20.35 -32.65
N SER A 6 -22.56 -21.63 -32.60
CA SER A 6 -22.11 -22.34 -31.39
C SER A 6 -20.67 -21.94 -31.03
N GLU A 7 -19.78 -21.86 -32.03
CA GLU A 7 -18.37 -21.46 -31.85
C GLU A 7 -18.22 -19.97 -31.52
N ASN A 8 -19.06 -19.10 -32.11
CA ASN A 8 -19.07 -17.68 -31.75
C ASN A 8 -19.54 -17.43 -30.31
N LEU A 9 -20.54 -18.17 -29.83
CA LEU A 9 -21.03 -18.06 -28.45
C LEU A 9 -19.94 -18.46 -27.43
N LEU A 10 -19.27 -19.60 -27.66
CA LEU A 10 -18.17 -20.10 -26.82
C LEU A 10 -16.96 -19.15 -26.79
N CYS A 11 -16.64 -18.51 -27.93
CA CYS A 11 -15.55 -17.53 -27.98
C CYS A 11 -15.91 -16.20 -27.30
N THR A 12 -17.19 -15.80 -27.30
CA THR A 12 -17.66 -14.62 -26.56
C THR A 12 -17.74 -14.86 -25.06
N GLU A 13 -18.18 -16.04 -24.60
CA GLU A 13 -18.22 -16.39 -23.18
C GLU A 13 -16.82 -16.39 -22.57
N SER A 14 -15.84 -17.01 -23.24
CA SER A 14 -14.43 -16.99 -22.80
C SER A 14 -13.82 -15.58 -22.76
N ARG A 15 -14.25 -14.70 -23.69
CA ARG A 15 -13.78 -13.30 -23.72
C ARG A 15 -14.38 -12.48 -22.59
N ASP A 16 -15.67 -12.61 -22.31
CA ASP A 16 -16.33 -11.85 -21.25
C ASP A 16 -15.87 -12.29 -19.86
N GLU A 17 -15.60 -13.58 -19.66
CA GLU A 17 -14.97 -14.10 -18.44
C GLU A 17 -13.58 -13.49 -18.22
N LEU A 18 -12.72 -13.51 -19.26
CA LEU A 18 -11.38 -12.90 -19.15
C LEU A 18 -11.45 -11.40 -18.90
N TRP A 19 -12.42 -10.69 -19.50
CA TRP A 19 -12.61 -9.26 -19.27
C TRP A 19 -13.10 -8.97 -17.85
N ASN A 20 -13.92 -9.85 -17.26
CA ASN A 20 -14.27 -9.76 -15.84
C ASN A 20 -13.05 -9.91 -14.94
N GLU A 21 -12.13 -10.83 -15.28
CA GLU A 21 -10.87 -10.99 -14.55
C GLU A 21 -9.98 -9.75 -14.65
N PHE A 22 -9.89 -9.12 -15.84
CA PHE A 22 -9.19 -7.83 -15.96
C PHE A 22 -9.86 -6.72 -15.14
N ILE A 23 -11.19 -6.63 -15.14
CA ILE A 23 -11.91 -5.65 -14.33
C ILE A 23 -11.64 -5.86 -12.84
N ARG A 24 -11.69 -7.11 -12.36
CA ARG A 24 -11.35 -7.45 -10.97
C ARG A 24 -9.92 -7.05 -10.63
N ALA A 25 -8.96 -7.34 -11.52
CA ALA A 25 -7.58 -6.92 -11.34
C ALA A 25 -7.49 -5.40 -11.19
N VAL A 26 -8.10 -4.61 -12.08
CA VAL A 26 -8.06 -3.13 -11.97
C VAL A 26 -8.73 -2.64 -10.69
N GLN A 27 -9.87 -3.21 -10.28
CA GLN A 27 -10.53 -2.84 -9.02
C GLN A 27 -9.68 -3.14 -7.79
N GLN A 28 -8.88 -4.20 -7.85
CA GLN A 28 -8.02 -4.59 -6.75
C GLN A 28 -6.72 -3.79 -6.67
N GLU A 29 -6.13 -3.46 -7.81
CA GLU A 29 -4.86 -2.76 -7.90
C GLU A 29 -5.00 -1.22 -7.89
N VAL A 30 -6.12 -0.68 -8.38
CA VAL A 30 -6.37 0.77 -8.42
C VAL A 30 -7.24 1.18 -7.24
N LYS A 31 -6.60 1.35 -6.08
CA LYS A 31 -7.23 1.76 -4.82
C LYS A 31 -6.68 3.09 -4.31
N PRO A 32 -7.48 3.89 -3.58
CA PRO A 32 -6.97 5.05 -2.86
C PRO A 32 -5.88 4.65 -1.85
N ALA A 33 -4.85 5.50 -1.74
CA ALA A 33 -3.77 5.34 -0.76
C ALA A 33 -3.42 6.71 -0.18
N VAL A 34 -3.03 6.73 1.09
CA VAL A 34 -2.62 7.95 1.80
C VAL A 34 -1.10 8.05 1.78
N GLY A 35 -0.54 8.70 0.75
CA GLY A 35 0.92 8.84 0.58
C GLY A 35 1.56 7.69 -0.20
N CYS A 36 2.90 7.57 -0.17
CA CYS A 36 3.55 6.42 -0.80
C CYS A 36 3.31 5.16 0.03
N THR A 37 3.20 4.03 -0.66
CA THR A 37 2.79 2.77 -0.06
C THR A 37 3.86 2.18 0.87
N GLU A 38 5.13 2.54 0.71
CA GLU A 38 6.22 2.02 1.55
C GLU A 38 6.19 2.52 3.00
N PRO A 39 6.16 3.84 3.31
CA PRO A 39 5.95 4.30 4.68
C PRO A 39 4.62 3.83 5.28
N VAL A 40 3.57 3.76 4.45
CA VAL A 40 2.24 3.31 4.86
C VAL A 40 2.23 1.84 5.27
N SER A 41 2.95 0.97 4.53
CA SER A 41 3.10 -0.44 4.90
C SER A 41 3.75 -0.60 6.28
N LEU A 42 4.77 0.20 6.58
CA LEU A 42 5.41 0.18 7.89
C LEU A 42 4.50 0.73 9.00
N ALA A 43 3.77 1.81 8.70
CA ALA A 43 2.79 2.39 9.61
C ALA A 43 1.66 1.39 9.92
N LEU A 44 1.20 0.64 8.92
CA LEU A 44 0.20 -0.42 9.07
C LEU A 44 0.72 -1.56 9.94
N ALA A 45 1.94 -2.05 9.71
CA ALA A 45 2.54 -3.06 10.58
C ALA A 45 2.62 -2.58 12.04
N ALA A 46 2.95 -1.30 12.26
CA ALA A 46 2.99 -0.70 13.58
C ALA A 46 1.60 -0.55 14.22
N ALA A 47 0.58 -0.15 13.45
CA ALA A 47 -0.81 -0.03 13.90
C ALA A 47 -1.39 -1.40 14.30
N VAL A 48 -1.15 -2.43 13.47
CA VAL A 48 -1.55 -3.79 13.79
C VAL A 48 -0.81 -4.28 15.03
N ALA A 49 0.50 -4.04 15.17
CA ALA A 49 1.22 -4.45 16.38
C ALA A 49 0.65 -3.78 17.64
N ALA A 50 0.37 -2.48 17.57
CA ALA A 50 -0.23 -1.72 18.67
C ALA A 50 -1.66 -2.19 19.01
N SER A 51 -2.46 -2.65 18.04
CA SER A 51 -3.82 -3.13 18.32
C SER A 51 -3.86 -4.43 19.15
N TYR A 52 -2.77 -5.19 19.18
CA TYR A 52 -2.62 -6.39 20.04
C TYR A 52 -1.90 -6.10 21.37
N LEU A 53 -1.44 -4.86 21.56
CA LEU A 53 -0.80 -4.39 22.78
C LEU A 53 -1.79 -3.54 23.58
N PRO A 54 -2.33 -4.04 24.71
CA PRO A 54 -3.30 -3.29 25.53
C PRO A 54 -2.65 -2.14 26.32
N GLU A 55 -1.32 -2.02 26.28
CA GLU A 55 -0.52 -1.04 27.02
C GLU A 55 -0.13 0.16 26.14
N SER A 56 0.37 1.22 26.78
CA SER A 56 0.96 2.35 26.05
C SER A 56 2.24 1.92 25.33
N VAL A 57 2.42 2.41 24.10
CA VAL A 57 3.65 2.19 23.33
C VAL A 57 4.80 3.00 23.93
N GLU A 58 5.84 2.32 24.40
CA GLU A 58 7.05 2.96 24.94
C GLU A 58 8.22 2.93 23.96
N ARG A 59 8.28 1.92 23.08
CA ARG A 59 9.40 1.72 22.16
C ARG A 59 8.96 0.97 20.90
N ILE A 60 9.59 1.31 19.77
CA ILE A 60 9.34 0.69 18.48
C ILE A 60 10.67 0.30 17.84
N GLU A 61 10.78 -0.95 17.45
CA GLU A 61 11.88 -1.45 16.64
C GLU A 61 11.34 -2.00 15.32
N ALA A 62 11.87 -1.49 14.21
CA ALA A 62 11.45 -1.91 12.89
C ALA A 62 12.62 -2.45 12.06
N ARG A 63 12.33 -3.45 11.24
CA ARG A 63 13.22 -4.00 10.22
C ARG A 63 12.49 -4.03 8.89
N VAL A 64 13.13 -3.51 7.84
CA VAL A 64 12.52 -3.44 6.50
C VAL A 64 13.44 -4.01 5.44
N SER A 65 12.88 -4.45 4.31
CA SER A 65 13.69 -4.83 3.13
C SER A 65 14.55 -3.66 2.65
N PRO A 66 15.69 -3.92 1.99
CA PRO A 66 16.48 -2.86 1.34
C PRO A 66 15.69 -2.02 0.34
N ASN A 67 14.74 -2.64 -0.36
CA ASN A 67 13.90 -1.97 -1.35
C ASN A 67 12.88 -1.02 -0.68
N LEU A 68 12.24 -1.45 0.41
CA LEU A 68 11.35 -0.59 1.19
C LEU A 68 12.15 0.54 1.86
N MET A 69 13.34 0.25 2.39
CA MET A 69 14.23 1.25 2.98
C MET A 69 14.53 2.39 1.99
N LYS A 70 14.99 2.08 0.76
CA LYS A 70 15.34 3.12 -0.22
C LYS A 70 14.10 3.93 -0.68
N ASN A 71 12.94 3.28 -0.81
CA ASN A 71 11.74 3.92 -1.34
C ASN A 71 11.00 4.74 -0.27
N GLY A 72 11.05 4.33 1.00
CA GLY A 72 10.33 4.99 2.09
C GLY A 72 11.12 6.07 2.85
N MET A 73 12.44 6.10 2.75
CA MET A 73 13.26 7.03 3.54
C MET A 73 13.06 8.50 3.17
N GLY A 74 12.91 8.80 1.87
CA GLY A 74 12.81 10.17 1.35
C GLY A 74 11.37 10.69 1.19
N VAL A 75 10.38 9.95 1.69
CA VAL A 75 8.97 10.23 1.43
C VAL A 75 8.32 10.92 2.61
N THR A 76 7.52 11.95 2.34
CA THR A 76 6.68 12.63 3.31
C THR A 76 5.59 11.71 3.87
N VAL A 77 5.45 11.68 5.19
CA VAL A 77 4.37 10.94 5.86
C VAL A 77 3.17 11.88 6.07
N PRO A 78 1.98 11.54 5.55
CA PRO A 78 0.81 12.41 5.57
C PRO A 78 0.43 12.94 6.95
N GLY A 79 0.03 14.21 7.04
CA GLY A 79 -0.35 14.88 8.28
C GLY A 79 0.82 15.23 9.22
N THR A 80 2.00 14.62 9.04
CA THR A 80 3.13 14.81 9.99
C THR A 80 4.01 16.00 9.64
N GLY A 81 4.12 16.37 8.36
CA GLY A 81 5.11 17.35 7.90
C GLY A 81 6.56 16.87 8.00
N MET A 82 6.78 15.57 8.27
CA MET A 82 8.08 14.93 8.37
C MET A 82 8.24 13.88 7.26
N VAL A 83 9.48 13.45 7.03
CA VAL A 83 9.82 12.44 6.04
C VAL A 83 10.39 11.19 6.71
N GLY A 84 10.17 10.05 6.09
CA GLY A 84 10.88 8.81 6.40
C GLY A 84 10.10 7.77 7.22
N LEU A 85 10.68 6.57 7.25
CA LEU A 85 10.12 5.39 7.90
C LEU A 85 9.94 5.52 9.43
N PRO A 86 10.86 6.14 10.20
CA PRO A 86 10.69 6.22 11.65
C PRO A 86 9.43 6.95 12.09
N ILE A 87 9.09 8.08 11.44
CA ILE A 87 7.87 8.82 11.78
C ILE A 87 6.61 8.06 11.33
N ALA A 88 6.68 7.32 10.22
CA ALA A 88 5.57 6.47 9.79
C ALA A 88 5.25 5.38 10.81
N ALA A 89 6.27 4.67 11.31
CA ALA A 89 6.10 3.65 12.35
C ALA A 89 5.54 4.25 13.65
N ALA A 90 6.06 5.40 14.08
CA ALA A 90 5.63 6.06 15.31
C ALA A 90 4.16 6.51 15.26
N VAL A 91 3.75 7.21 14.20
CA VAL A 91 2.36 7.67 14.06
C VAL A 91 1.42 6.49 13.79
N GLY A 92 1.87 5.49 13.03
CA GLY A 92 1.12 4.25 12.81
C GLY A 92 0.79 3.53 14.12
N ALA A 93 1.76 3.33 15.01
CA ALA A 93 1.55 2.67 16.30
C ALA A 93 0.61 3.46 17.24
N ILE A 94 0.65 4.80 17.21
CA ILE A 94 -0.08 5.65 18.16
C ILE A 94 -1.49 6.01 17.67
N GLY A 95 -1.66 6.24 16.37
CA GLY A 95 -2.90 6.79 15.81
C GLY A 95 -3.34 6.16 14.49
N GLY A 96 -2.70 5.07 14.06
CA GLY A 96 -3.08 4.34 12.86
C GLY A 96 -4.29 3.43 13.09
N ASP A 97 -5.15 3.30 12.08
CA ASP A 97 -6.22 2.31 12.06
C ASP A 97 -5.72 1.00 11.43
N ALA A 98 -5.55 -0.03 12.27
CA ALA A 98 -5.07 -1.34 11.88
C ALA A 98 -5.90 -2.03 10.78
N ASN A 99 -7.16 -1.63 10.58
CA ASN A 99 -8.06 -2.21 9.59
C ASN A 99 -8.18 -1.39 8.30
N ALA A 100 -7.57 -0.20 8.22
CA ALA A 100 -7.73 0.71 7.09
C ALA A 100 -6.74 0.45 5.92
N GLY A 101 -5.89 -0.58 6.01
CA GLY A 101 -4.98 -0.95 4.91
C GLY A 101 -4.07 0.21 4.49
N LEU A 102 -4.13 0.61 3.20
CA LEU A 102 -3.35 1.74 2.66
C LEU A 102 -3.86 3.12 3.13
N GLU A 103 -4.97 3.16 3.84
CA GLU A 103 -5.52 4.36 4.46
C GLU A 103 -5.26 4.41 5.99
N VAL A 104 -4.32 3.61 6.52
CA VAL A 104 -3.99 3.50 7.96
C VAL A 104 -3.86 4.84 8.70
N LEU A 105 -3.36 5.89 8.04
CA LEU A 105 -3.16 7.22 8.65
C LEU A 105 -4.29 8.23 8.37
N LYS A 106 -5.35 7.83 7.64
CA LYS A 106 -6.43 8.73 7.20
C LYS A 106 -7.15 9.43 8.36
N HIS A 107 -7.26 8.73 9.48
CA HIS A 107 -7.98 9.19 10.67
C HIS A 107 -7.04 9.55 11.85
N ALA A 108 -5.73 9.63 11.61
CA ALA A 108 -4.78 10.03 12.63
C ALA A 108 -5.06 11.47 13.10
N THR A 109 -5.35 11.64 14.39
CA THR A 109 -5.67 12.95 14.97
C THR A 109 -4.41 13.80 15.19
N PRO A 110 -4.52 15.14 15.27
CA PRO A 110 -3.39 16.01 15.60
C PRO A 110 -2.68 15.60 16.89
N GLU A 111 -3.41 15.13 17.90
CA GLU A 111 -2.87 14.66 19.18
C GLU A 111 -2.06 13.38 18.98
N SER A 112 -2.57 12.41 18.21
CA SER A 112 -1.85 11.17 17.91
C SER A 112 -0.57 11.44 17.10
N ILE A 113 -0.62 12.39 16.16
CA ILE A 113 0.54 12.83 15.38
C ILE A 113 1.58 13.50 16.29
N ALA A 114 1.15 14.36 17.21
CA ALA A 114 2.04 15.02 18.16
C ALA A 114 2.70 14.01 19.13
N ALA A 115 1.93 13.01 19.59
CA ALA A 115 2.44 11.93 20.43
C ALA A 115 3.44 11.04 19.67
N GLY A 116 3.14 10.65 18.43
CA GLY A 116 4.08 9.91 17.57
C GLY A 116 5.38 10.67 17.31
N LYS A 117 5.31 11.99 17.06
CA LYS A 117 6.49 12.85 16.95
C LYS A 117 7.32 12.88 18.23
N SER A 118 6.66 12.97 19.38
CA SER A 118 7.32 12.99 20.70
C SER A 118 8.03 11.66 20.99
N LEU A 119 7.39 10.53 20.66
CA LEU A 119 7.98 9.19 20.77
C LEU A 119 9.22 9.03 19.87
N LEU A 120 9.16 9.57 18.64
CA LEU A 120 10.34 9.59 17.77
C LEU A 120 11.46 10.47 18.34
N ALA A 121 11.12 11.66 18.84
CA ALA A 121 12.09 12.61 19.38
C ALA A 121 12.78 12.12 20.67
N SER A 122 12.15 11.22 21.44
CA SER A 122 12.78 10.61 22.62
C SER A 122 13.83 9.55 22.27
N GLY A 123 13.99 9.19 20.99
CA GLY A 123 14.91 8.15 20.54
C GLY A 123 14.36 6.72 20.72
N ALA A 124 13.08 6.58 21.02
CA ALA A 124 12.44 5.28 21.25
C ALA A 124 12.04 4.52 19.98
N VAL A 125 12.33 5.08 18.79
CA VAL A 125 11.96 4.50 17.50
C VAL A 125 13.22 4.23 16.67
N THR A 126 13.41 2.97 16.27
CA THR A 126 14.53 2.57 15.42
C THR A 126 14.04 1.84 14.18
N VAL A 127 14.66 2.12 13.04
CA VAL A 127 14.38 1.42 11.77
C VAL A 127 15.69 0.95 11.18
N GLY A 128 15.82 -0.36 10.99
CA GLY A 128 16.98 -0.99 10.37
C GLY A 128 16.63 -1.75 9.10
N ILE A 129 17.66 -2.17 8.37
CA ILE A 129 17.50 -3.09 7.24
C ILE A 129 17.49 -4.53 7.77
N GLN A 130 16.58 -5.36 7.25
CA GLN A 130 16.55 -6.80 7.47
C GLN A 130 17.61 -7.48 6.60
N GLN A 131 18.47 -8.32 7.20
CA GLN A 131 19.46 -9.13 6.48
C GLN A 131 19.65 -10.49 7.16
N PRO A 132 19.56 -11.62 6.43
CA PRO A 132 19.11 -11.73 5.04
C PRO A 132 17.62 -11.37 4.89
N CYS A 133 17.22 -10.95 3.68
CA CYS A 133 15.83 -10.62 3.37
C CYS A 133 15.48 -11.18 2.00
N GLU A 134 14.59 -12.15 1.98
CA GLU A 134 14.18 -12.86 0.76
C GLU A 134 13.03 -12.15 0.03
N HIS A 135 12.20 -11.41 0.78
CA HIS A 135 11.07 -10.67 0.24
C HIS A 135 11.51 -9.31 -0.32
N ILE A 136 11.05 -9.00 -1.55
CA ILE A 136 11.25 -7.68 -2.18
C ILE A 136 10.58 -6.58 -1.35
N LEU A 137 9.43 -6.88 -0.77
CA LEU A 137 8.71 -6.00 0.13
C LEU A 137 8.56 -6.69 1.49
N PHE A 138 9.11 -6.06 2.53
CA PHE A 138 9.12 -6.57 3.89
C PHE A 138 9.11 -5.42 4.88
N SER A 139 8.19 -5.49 5.83
CA SER A 139 8.08 -4.62 6.99
C SER A 139 7.85 -5.48 8.23
N GLN A 140 8.77 -5.46 9.17
CA GLN A 140 8.57 -6.04 10.49
C GLN A 140 8.65 -4.92 11.53
N VAL A 141 7.68 -4.88 12.42
CA VAL A 141 7.64 -3.93 13.53
C VAL A 141 7.39 -4.68 14.82
N THR A 142 8.25 -4.45 15.80
CA THR A 142 8.01 -4.83 17.19
C THR A 142 7.70 -3.58 17.99
N VAL A 143 6.51 -3.56 18.58
CA VAL A 143 6.05 -2.53 19.51
C VAL A 143 6.19 -3.07 20.93
N PHE A 144 6.78 -2.29 21.82
CA PHE A 144 6.99 -2.64 23.22
C PHE A 144 6.16 -1.72 24.11
N GLY A 145 5.43 -2.32 25.04
CA GLY A 145 4.86 -1.65 26.21
C GLY A 145 5.74 -1.86 27.44
N PRO A 146 5.27 -1.44 28.62
CA PRO A 146 5.96 -1.64 29.90
C PRO A 146 6.25 -3.11 30.22
N THR A 147 5.37 -4.03 29.84
CA THR A 147 5.52 -5.46 30.19
C THR A 147 5.44 -6.39 28.99
N GLU A 148 4.71 -6.00 27.94
CA GLU A 148 4.48 -6.85 26.78
C GLU A 148 5.16 -6.31 25.50
N SER A 149 5.30 -7.19 24.52
CA SER A 149 5.72 -6.81 23.18
C SER A 149 4.92 -7.56 22.12
N VAL A 150 4.67 -6.88 21.00
CA VAL A 150 4.00 -7.46 19.83
C VAL A 150 4.84 -7.21 18.60
N CYS A 151 5.14 -8.28 17.87
CA CYS A 151 5.84 -8.24 16.59
C CYS A 151 4.86 -8.58 15.46
N VAL A 152 4.80 -7.73 14.44
CA VAL A 152 4.00 -7.96 13.23
C VAL A 152 4.91 -7.91 12.02
N THR A 153 4.71 -8.83 11.08
CA THR A 153 5.41 -8.86 9.80
C THR A 153 4.42 -8.78 8.63
N ILE A 154 4.68 -7.84 7.73
CA ILE A 154 4.03 -7.68 6.43
C ILE A 154 5.04 -8.01 5.34
N ALA A 155 4.68 -8.86 4.38
CA ALA A 155 5.53 -9.24 3.27
C ALA A 155 4.71 -9.57 2.01
N ASP A 156 5.36 -9.53 0.84
CA ASP A 156 4.79 -9.87 -0.47
C ASP A 156 3.56 -9.05 -0.91
N GLY A 157 3.26 -7.97 -0.17
CA GLY A 157 2.20 -7.01 -0.47
C GLY A 157 2.17 -5.94 0.61
N HIS A 158 1.81 -4.70 0.28
CA HIS A 158 1.90 -3.56 1.21
C HIS A 158 1.00 -3.69 2.45
N THR A 159 -0.04 -4.53 2.38
CA THR A 159 -1.01 -4.78 3.45
C THR A 159 -1.11 -6.23 3.87
N ASN A 160 -0.28 -7.11 3.32
CA ASN A 160 -0.36 -8.55 3.55
C ASN A 160 0.37 -8.94 4.83
N VAL A 161 -0.37 -9.05 5.94
CA VAL A 161 0.16 -9.50 7.23
C VAL A 161 0.42 -11.01 7.16
N ILE A 162 1.68 -11.43 7.29
CA ILE A 162 2.09 -12.84 7.22
C ILE A 162 2.36 -13.44 8.60
N LYS A 163 2.63 -12.61 9.62
CA LYS A 163 2.94 -13.09 10.97
C LYS A 163 2.57 -12.06 12.05
N ILE A 164 2.00 -12.56 13.15
CA ILE A 164 1.78 -11.81 14.39
C ILE A 164 2.29 -12.65 15.55
N ALA A 165 3.15 -12.09 16.38
CA ALA A 165 3.66 -12.74 17.59
C ALA A 165 3.57 -11.81 18.79
N LYS A 166 3.06 -12.29 19.91
CA LYS A 166 2.94 -11.54 21.18
C LYS A 166 3.79 -12.22 22.25
N ASN A 167 4.69 -11.47 22.88
CA ASN A 167 5.62 -11.98 23.89
C ASN A 167 6.43 -13.21 23.43
N GLY A 168 6.74 -13.28 22.13
CA GLY A 168 7.43 -14.41 21.50
C GLY A 168 6.52 -15.59 21.10
N GLU A 169 5.25 -15.60 21.51
CA GLU A 169 4.26 -16.60 21.09
C GLU A 169 3.61 -16.18 19.77
N VAL A 170 3.55 -17.10 18.80
CA VAL A 170 2.99 -16.82 17.48
C VAL A 170 1.47 -16.96 17.52
N LEU A 171 0.76 -15.84 17.32
CA LEU A 171 -0.70 -15.79 17.27
C LEU A 171 -1.25 -16.06 15.86
N PHE A 172 -0.47 -15.70 14.84
CA PHE A 172 -0.82 -15.88 13.43
C PHE A 172 0.43 -16.11 12.60
N ASP A 173 0.39 -17.08 11.69
CA ASP A 173 1.47 -17.38 10.74
C ASP A 173 0.89 -17.95 9.43
N ALA A 174 1.02 -17.17 8.36
CA ALA A 174 0.52 -17.53 7.03
C ALA A 174 1.36 -18.62 6.36
N CYS A 175 2.64 -18.79 6.73
CA CYS A 175 3.51 -19.81 6.15
C CYS A 175 3.23 -21.20 6.74
N HIS A 176 2.91 -21.29 8.03
CA HIS A 176 2.55 -22.56 8.68
C HIS A 176 1.16 -23.08 8.29
N SER A 177 0.29 -22.24 7.74
CA SER A 177 -1.04 -22.64 7.26
C SER A 177 -1.04 -23.15 5.81
N ALA A 178 0.11 -23.12 5.12
CA ALA A 178 0.23 -23.41 3.69
C ALA A 178 0.78 -24.81 3.34
N GLU A 179 0.82 -25.78 4.27
CA GLU A 179 1.30 -27.15 3.97
C GLU A 179 0.40 -27.98 3.03
N ASN A 180 -0.72 -27.44 2.51
CA ASN A 180 -1.58 -28.16 1.54
C ASN A 180 -2.29 -27.23 0.55
N SER A 181 -1.58 -26.51 -0.32
CA SER A 181 -2.14 -26.14 -1.64
C SER A 181 -1.13 -25.49 -2.57
N ASP A 182 -0.88 -26.15 -3.71
CA ASP A 182 -0.35 -25.54 -4.95
C ASP A 182 -1.34 -24.52 -5.58
N GLU A 183 -2.39 -24.12 -4.85
CA GLU A 183 -3.46 -23.17 -5.23
C GLU A 183 -3.27 -21.77 -4.62
N ALA A 184 -2.18 -21.53 -3.87
CA ALA A 184 -1.94 -20.26 -3.16
C ALA A 184 -1.79 -19.03 -4.08
N LEU A 185 -1.55 -19.21 -5.38
CA LEU A 185 -1.49 -18.12 -6.36
C LEU A 185 -2.87 -17.69 -6.90
N CYS A 186 -3.97 -18.19 -6.33
CA CYS A 186 -5.34 -17.77 -6.63
C CYS A 186 -6.05 -17.08 -5.44
N GLN A 187 -5.29 -16.65 -4.43
CA GLN A 187 -5.82 -15.85 -3.31
C GLN A 187 -6.02 -14.37 -3.66
N GLU A 188 -5.53 -13.89 -4.82
CA GLU A 188 -5.66 -12.50 -5.25
C GLU A 188 -7.04 -12.16 -5.84
N GLY A 189 -8.04 -13.04 -5.77
CA GLY A 189 -9.42 -12.75 -6.23
C GLY A 189 -9.58 -12.44 -7.72
N TYR A 190 -8.52 -12.59 -8.51
CA TYR A 190 -8.49 -12.60 -9.97
C TYR A 190 -7.37 -13.53 -10.49
N CYS A 191 -7.44 -13.99 -11.74
CA CYS A 191 -6.43 -14.88 -12.34
C CYS A 191 -6.08 -14.48 -13.78
N LEU A 192 -4.86 -13.92 -13.96
CA LEU A 192 -4.35 -13.50 -15.28
C LEU A 192 -3.32 -14.47 -15.89
N LYS A 193 -3.09 -15.65 -15.31
CA LYS A 193 -2.04 -16.60 -15.77
C LYS A 193 -2.17 -17.00 -17.25
N LYS A 194 -3.39 -16.98 -17.78
CA LYS A 194 -3.69 -17.35 -19.17
C LYS A 194 -3.89 -16.14 -20.09
N ALA A 195 -3.74 -14.92 -19.56
CA ALA A 195 -3.91 -13.69 -20.33
C ALA A 195 -2.69 -13.44 -21.23
N SER A 196 -2.95 -13.18 -22.51
CA SER A 196 -1.93 -12.71 -23.46
C SER A 196 -1.92 -11.19 -23.57
N LEU A 197 -0.78 -10.61 -23.97
CA LEU A 197 -0.66 -9.17 -24.23
C LEU A 197 -1.69 -8.68 -25.26
N LYS A 198 -1.99 -9.49 -26.27
CA LYS A 198 -3.03 -9.19 -27.26
C LYS A 198 -4.40 -9.03 -26.59
N GLN A 199 -4.76 -9.92 -25.68
CA GLN A 199 -6.04 -9.85 -24.97
C GLN A 199 -6.12 -8.64 -24.02
N VAL A 200 -5.00 -8.28 -23.37
CA VAL A 200 -4.91 -7.06 -22.56
C VAL A 200 -5.13 -5.82 -23.44
N PHE A 201 -4.49 -5.76 -24.60
CA PHE A 201 -4.68 -4.68 -25.56
C PHE A 201 -6.11 -4.61 -26.09
N ASP A 202 -6.66 -5.77 -26.48
CA ASP A 202 -8.03 -5.87 -26.97
C ASP A 202 -9.04 -5.40 -25.90
N PHE A 203 -8.83 -5.74 -24.63
CA PHE A 203 -9.62 -5.23 -23.51
C PHE A 203 -9.46 -3.72 -23.34
N ALA A 204 -8.23 -3.21 -23.27
CA ALA A 204 -7.94 -1.80 -23.02
C ALA A 204 -8.56 -0.86 -24.09
N VAL A 205 -8.66 -1.32 -25.33
CA VAL A 205 -9.19 -0.52 -26.45
C VAL A 205 -10.70 -0.68 -26.63
N ASN A 206 -11.27 -1.85 -26.29
CA ASN A 206 -12.65 -2.20 -26.67
C ASN A 206 -13.61 -2.44 -25.50
N VAL A 207 -13.16 -2.40 -24.24
CA VAL A 207 -14.06 -2.59 -23.09
C VAL A 207 -15.13 -1.48 -23.06
N PRO A 208 -16.42 -1.82 -22.87
CA PRO A 208 -17.46 -0.83 -22.65
C PRO A 208 -17.12 0.06 -21.46
N LEU A 209 -17.18 1.38 -21.64
CA LEU A 209 -16.77 2.35 -20.63
C LEU A 209 -17.62 2.24 -19.36
N GLU A 210 -18.87 1.81 -19.48
CA GLU A 210 -19.79 1.59 -18.36
C GLU A 210 -19.25 0.53 -17.39
N ARG A 211 -18.53 -0.48 -17.89
CA ARG A 211 -17.94 -1.55 -17.06
C ARG A 211 -16.72 -1.10 -16.27
N ILE A 212 -16.06 -0.02 -16.70
CA ILE A 212 -14.84 0.52 -16.11
C ILE A 212 -15.01 1.94 -15.56
N HIS A 213 -16.26 2.41 -15.42
CA HIS A 213 -16.56 3.76 -14.96
C HIS A 213 -15.95 4.09 -13.59
N PHE A 214 -15.78 3.07 -12.72
CA PHE A 214 -15.14 3.22 -11.41
C PHE A 214 -13.72 3.81 -11.48
N ILE A 215 -12.98 3.64 -12.59
CA ILE A 215 -11.63 4.20 -12.78
C ILE A 215 -11.64 5.74 -12.73
N LEU A 216 -12.77 6.39 -13.05
CA LEU A 216 -12.89 7.85 -13.00
C LEU A 216 -12.75 8.43 -11.58
N GLU A 217 -12.95 7.62 -10.55
CA GLU A 217 -12.64 8.02 -9.18
C GLU A 217 -11.14 8.30 -9.03
N ALA A 218 -10.28 7.41 -9.55
CA ALA A 218 -8.83 7.63 -9.55
C ALA A 218 -8.45 8.88 -10.35
N ALA A 219 -9.13 9.15 -11.48
CA ALA A 219 -8.90 10.38 -12.25
C ALA A 219 -9.28 11.63 -11.44
N THR A 220 -10.40 11.58 -10.72
CA THR A 220 -10.89 12.67 -9.87
C THR A 220 -9.90 12.95 -8.74
N LEU A 221 -9.47 11.91 -8.02
CA LEU A 221 -8.51 12.02 -6.91
C LEU A 221 -7.15 12.53 -7.39
N ASN A 222 -6.60 11.95 -8.46
CA ASN A 222 -5.31 12.40 -9.01
C ASN A 222 -5.38 13.82 -9.56
N LYS A 223 -6.52 14.23 -10.14
CA LYS A 223 -6.71 15.61 -10.58
C LYS A 223 -6.72 16.59 -9.42
N ALA A 224 -7.43 16.27 -8.34
CA ALA A 224 -7.44 17.08 -7.12
C ALA A 224 -6.02 17.19 -6.53
N LEU A 225 -5.31 16.06 -6.40
CA LEU A 225 -3.94 16.02 -5.91
C LEU A 225 -2.97 16.83 -6.79
N SER A 226 -3.13 16.75 -8.11
CA SER A 226 -2.33 17.52 -9.06
C SER A 226 -2.56 19.03 -8.94
N LEU A 227 -3.81 19.47 -8.75
CA LEU A 227 -4.14 20.89 -8.56
C LEU A 227 -3.61 21.42 -7.23
N GLU A 228 -3.73 20.62 -6.17
CA GLU A 228 -3.15 20.90 -4.85
C GLU A 228 -1.62 21.05 -4.94
N GLY A 229 -0.95 20.12 -5.63
CA GLY A 229 0.48 20.15 -5.89
C GLY A 229 0.98 21.33 -6.72
N LEU A 230 0.12 21.94 -7.54
CA LEU A 230 0.41 23.17 -8.29
C LEU A 230 0.21 24.44 -7.45
N SER A 231 -0.72 24.40 -6.51
CA SER A 231 -1.13 25.57 -5.72
C SER A 231 -0.29 25.77 -4.47
N ASN A 232 0.34 24.70 -3.96
CA ASN A 232 1.07 24.68 -2.71
C ASN A 232 2.53 24.21 -2.87
N GLN A 233 3.30 24.35 -1.80
CA GLN A 233 4.74 24.05 -1.78
C GLN A 233 5.03 22.62 -1.31
N TYR A 234 4.96 21.67 -2.25
CA TYR A 234 5.32 20.27 -2.00
C TYR A 234 6.55 19.83 -2.82
N GLY A 235 7.44 19.07 -2.16
CA GLY A 235 8.56 18.40 -2.81
C GLY A 235 9.44 19.34 -3.66
N LEU A 236 9.75 18.91 -4.88
CA LEU A 236 10.60 19.65 -5.82
C LEU A 236 9.85 20.70 -6.67
N HIS A 237 8.53 20.85 -6.49
CA HIS A 237 7.71 21.81 -7.24
C HIS A 237 7.84 21.72 -8.77
N ILE A 238 8.01 20.51 -9.32
CA ILE A 238 8.27 20.33 -10.76
C ILE A 238 7.12 20.91 -11.59
N GLY A 239 5.86 20.55 -11.28
CA GLY A 239 4.69 21.05 -12.01
C GLY A 239 4.58 22.58 -11.98
N ALA A 240 4.66 23.19 -10.79
CA ALA A 240 4.61 24.65 -10.63
C ALA A 240 5.79 25.35 -11.32
N THR A 241 6.98 24.74 -11.30
CA THR A 241 8.15 25.25 -12.01
C THR A 241 7.96 25.20 -13.52
N LEU A 242 7.50 24.08 -14.07
CA LEU A 242 7.17 23.97 -15.50
C LEU A 242 6.14 25.01 -15.92
N GLN A 243 5.09 25.24 -15.11
CA GLN A 243 4.08 26.26 -15.39
C GLN A 243 4.65 27.68 -15.39
N ARG A 244 5.52 28.02 -14.41
CA ARG A 244 6.25 29.30 -14.40
C ARG A 244 7.14 29.46 -15.64
N GLN A 245 7.85 28.40 -16.03
CA GLN A 245 8.76 28.41 -17.18
C GLN A 245 8.03 28.49 -18.53
N ARG A 246 6.79 28.01 -18.60
CA ARG A 246 5.89 28.27 -19.74
C ARG A 246 5.50 29.75 -19.82
N GLY A 247 5.22 30.38 -18.68
CA GLY A 247 4.93 31.81 -18.59
C GLY A 247 6.10 32.69 -19.05
N THR A 248 7.34 32.28 -18.76
CA THR A 248 8.57 32.96 -19.22
C THR A 248 9.02 32.57 -20.63
N ARG A 249 8.26 31.71 -21.33
CA ARG A 249 8.55 31.18 -22.68
C ARG A 249 9.87 30.40 -22.79
N ILE A 250 10.41 29.91 -21.67
CA ILE A 250 11.57 29.01 -21.66
C ILE A 250 11.15 27.59 -22.08
N ILE A 251 9.92 27.19 -21.76
CA ILE A 251 9.32 25.91 -22.14
C ILE A 251 8.08 26.17 -23.01
N SER A 252 7.96 25.46 -24.13
CA SER A 252 6.80 25.58 -25.03
C SER A 252 5.52 24.99 -24.43
N ALA A 253 4.38 25.41 -24.98
CA ALA A 253 3.06 25.02 -24.51
C ALA A 253 2.69 23.57 -24.81
#